data_AF-X0Y835-F1
#
_entry.id   AF-X0Y835-F1
#
_cell.length_a   1.000
_cell.length_b   1.000
_cell.length_c   1.000
_cell.angle_alpha   90.00
_cell.angle_beta   90.00
_cell.angle_gamma   90.00
#
_symmetry.space_group_name_H-M   'P 1'
#
loop_
_entity.id
_entity.type
_entity.pdbx_description
1 polymer ?
#
loop_
_entity_poly.entity_id
_entity_poly.type
_entity_poly.pdbx_seq_one_letter_code
_entity_poly.pdbx_strand_id
1 'polypeptide(L)'
;MIKYRSLHAYKYQIMEDYEFQLDVTKCGPLNLDALGDAFFLCLLADGMLMVMEGYAYDGPSGPTIDTENSMRASLVHDALYQLMRLGVLPQSAKKHADQLLYDLCVEDGMSKFRAYYWWLGVKYFGIWASRCEVKDE
;
A
#
# COMPACT_ATOMS: atom_id res chain seq x y z
N MET A 1 -5.14 -14.04 4.36
CA MET A 1 -5.44 -14.17 2.92
C MET A 1 -6.53 -13.15 2.62
N ILE A 2 -6.34 -12.28 1.63
CA ILE A 2 -7.33 -11.26 1.26
C ILE A 2 -8.28 -11.80 0.19
N LYS A 3 -9.56 -11.41 0.23
CA LYS A 3 -10.52 -11.73 -0.85
C LYS A 3 -10.62 -10.55 -1.81
N TYR A 4 -10.46 -10.80 -3.10
CA TYR A 4 -10.50 -9.75 -4.13
C TYR A 4 -11.13 -10.25 -5.43
N ARG A 5 -11.60 -9.31 -6.27
CA ARG A 5 -12.04 -9.54 -7.66
C ARG A 5 -11.28 -8.65 -8.64
N SER A 6 -11.21 -9.02 -9.91
CA SER A 6 -10.57 -8.20 -10.95
C SER A 6 -11.55 -7.18 -11.55
N LEU A 7 -11.07 -5.98 -11.87
CA LEU A 7 -11.84 -4.91 -12.54
C LEU A 7 -11.18 -4.54 -13.89
N HIS A 8 -11.90 -3.81 -14.76
CA HIS A 8 -11.40 -3.37 -16.08
C HIS A 8 -10.57 -2.06 -16.03
N ALA A 9 -10.92 -1.12 -15.15
CA ALA A 9 -10.23 0.18 -15.02
C ALA A 9 -9.17 0.23 -13.89
N TYR A 10 -9.37 -0.58 -12.85
CA TYR A 10 -8.41 -0.88 -11.78
C TYR A 10 -8.13 -2.38 -11.82
N LYS A 11 -6.96 -2.86 -11.38
CA LYS A 11 -6.70 -4.31 -11.52
C LYS A 11 -7.51 -5.16 -10.56
N TYR A 12 -7.65 -4.70 -9.32
CA TYR A 12 -8.24 -5.49 -8.24
C TYR A 12 -9.14 -4.66 -7.31
N GLN A 13 -10.12 -5.31 -6.70
CA GLN A 13 -10.98 -4.73 -5.66
C GLN A 13 -11.16 -5.73 -4.52
N ILE A 14 -10.95 -5.29 -3.28
CA ILE A 14 -11.17 -6.15 -2.12
C ILE A 14 -12.66 -6.35 -1.86
N MET A 15 -13.02 -7.56 -1.45
CA MET A 15 -14.39 -8.02 -1.25
C MET A 15 -14.78 -8.11 0.23
N GLU A 16 -13.83 -7.86 1.14
CA GLU A 16 -14.01 -7.86 2.58
C GLU A 16 -13.08 -6.81 3.18
N ASP A 17 -13.45 -6.28 4.35
CA ASP A 17 -12.58 -5.41 5.13
C ASP A 17 -11.27 -6.13 5.46
N TYR A 18 -10.17 -5.39 5.40
CA TYR A 18 -8.85 -5.87 5.72
C TYR A 18 -8.17 -4.93 6.69
N GLU A 19 -7.71 -5.50 7.82
CA GLU A 19 -7.02 -4.78 8.87
C GLU A 19 -5.55 -5.17 8.88
N PHE A 20 -4.68 -4.16 9.05
CA PHE A 20 -3.24 -4.37 9.14
C PHE A 20 -2.59 -3.45 10.18
N GLN A 21 -1.90 -4.04 11.15
CA GLN A 21 -1.23 -3.28 12.21
C GLN A 21 0.11 -2.74 11.70
N LEU A 22 0.19 -1.43 11.52
CA LEU A 22 1.43 -0.73 11.20
C LEU A 22 2.22 -0.42 12.46
N ASP A 23 3.54 -0.37 12.29
CA ASP A 23 4.45 0.19 13.28
C ASP A 23 4.58 1.71 13.04
N VAL A 24 3.66 2.48 13.61
CA VAL A 24 3.58 3.94 13.41
C VAL A 24 4.84 4.69 13.82
N THR A 25 5.66 4.12 14.71
CA THR A 25 6.94 4.71 15.10
C THR A 25 7.91 4.83 13.91
N LYS A 26 7.72 4.00 12.88
CA LYS A 26 8.51 4.01 11.63
C LYS A 26 7.89 4.84 10.51
N CYS A 27 6.65 5.30 10.68
CA CYS A 27 5.91 6.09 9.68
C CYS A 27 6.18 7.59 9.79
N GLY A 28 6.52 8.10 10.97
CA GLY A 28 6.62 9.55 11.23
C GLY A 28 5.26 10.16 11.65
N PRO A 29 5.14 11.49 11.72
CA PRO A 29 3.91 12.14 12.19
C PRO A 29 2.73 11.86 11.25
N LEU A 30 1.62 11.37 11.80
CA LEU A 30 0.38 11.15 11.07
C LEU A 30 -0.45 12.43 11.02
N ASN A 31 -1.01 12.75 9.86
CA ASN A 31 -1.98 13.83 9.70
C ASN A 31 -3.36 13.24 9.43
N LEU A 32 -4.05 12.82 10.50
CA LEU A 32 -5.36 12.18 10.39
C LEU A 32 -6.45 13.12 9.86
N ASP A 33 -6.27 14.43 10.01
CA ASP A 33 -7.20 15.44 9.49
C ASP A 33 -7.21 15.49 7.96
N ALA A 34 -6.13 15.04 7.30
CA ALA A 34 -6.01 15.01 5.85
C ALA A 34 -6.74 13.83 5.19
N LEU A 35 -7.25 12.88 5.99
CA LEU A 35 -7.90 11.67 5.48
C LEU A 35 -9.23 11.99 4.76
N GLY A 36 -9.89 13.11 5.10
CA GLY A 36 -11.08 13.61 4.43
C GLY A 36 -12.17 12.54 4.21
N ASP A 37 -12.84 12.60 3.06
CA ASP A 37 -13.84 11.62 2.61
C ASP A 37 -13.20 10.41 1.90
N ALA A 38 -12.01 9.94 2.31
CA ALA A 38 -11.44 8.71 1.77
C ALA A 38 -12.25 7.49 2.24
N PHE A 39 -13.40 7.25 1.60
CA PHE A 39 -14.45 6.32 2.01
C PHE A 39 -14.02 4.86 2.19
N PHE A 40 -12.83 4.47 1.71
CA PHE A 40 -12.38 3.08 1.70
C PHE A 40 -11.04 2.84 2.43
N LEU A 41 -10.41 3.87 2.99
CA LEU A 41 -9.15 3.76 3.72
C LEU A 41 -9.21 4.55 5.03
N CYS A 42 -8.86 3.91 6.13
CA CYS A 42 -8.72 4.56 7.43
C CYS A 42 -7.40 4.17 8.08
N LEU A 43 -6.70 5.13 8.67
CA LEU A 43 -5.53 4.89 9.50
C LEU A 43 -5.81 5.47 10.88
N LEU A 44 -5.77 4.64 11.91
CA LEU A 44 -5.93 5.08 13.29
C LEU A 44 -4.59 5.52 13.90
N ALA A 45 -4.64 6.32 14.97
CA ALA A 45 -3.46 6.87 15.64
C ALA A 45 -2.54 5.79 16.24
N ASP A 46 -3.08 4.62 16.55
CA ASP A 46 -2.35 3.45 17.04
C ASP A 46 -1.67 2.64 15.93
N GLY A 47 -1.89 3.01 14.66
CA GLY A 47 -1.33 2.33 13.51
C GLY A 47 -2.22 1.28 12.87
N MET A 48 -3.46 1.13 13.31
CA MET A 48 -4.39 0.25 12.63
C MET A 48 -4.77 0.83 11.26
N LEU A 49 -4.29 0.19 10.19
CA LEU A 49 -4.74 0.44 8.82
C LEU A 49 -5.96 -0.43 8.54
N MET A 50 -7.08 0.21 8.21
CA MET A 50 -8.30 -0.44 7.76
C MET A 50 -8.51 -0.13 6.27
N VAL A 51 -8.60 -1.17 5.47
CA VAL A 51 -8.96 -1.10 4.05
C VAL A 51 -10.36 -1.69 3.93
N MET A 52 -11.35 -0.86 3.59
CA MET A 52 -12.75 -1.26 3.60
C MET A 52 -13.16 -1.95 2.29
N GLU A 53 -14.15 -2.84 2.39
CA GLU A 53 -14.76 -3.51 1.23
C GLU A 53 -15.06 -2.51 0.10
N GLY A 54 -14.69 -2.89 -1.12
CA GLY A 54 -14.87 -2.04 -2.29
C GLY A 54 -13.66 -1.17 -2.64
N TYR A 55 -12.60 -1.14 -1.81
CA TYR A 55 -11.33 -0.51 -2.17
C TYR A 55 -10.74 -1.14 -3.44
N ALA A 56 -10.56 -0.32 -4.47
CA ALA A 56 -9.94 -0.72 -5.75
C ALA A 56 -8.49 -0.23 -5.81
N TYR A 57 -7.60 -1.10 -6.30
CA TYR A 57 -6.16 -0.85 -6.35
C TYR A 57 -5.50 -1.53 -7.56
N ASP A 58 -4.27 -1.14 -7.88
CA ASP A 58 -3.60 -1.53 -9.13
C ASP A 58 -2.86 -2.87 -9.02
N GLY A 59 -2.82 -3.46 -7.82
CA GLY A 59 -2.17 -4.73 -7.57
C GLY A 59 -0.66 -4.69 -7.76
N PRO A 60 -0.01 -5.84 -7.97
CA PRO A 60 1.41 -5.88 -8.23
C PRO A 60 1.76 -5.09 -9.49
N SER A 61 2.55 -4.04 -9.31
CA SER A 61 3.05 -3.18 -10.38
C SER A 61 4.53 -3.46 -10.62
N GLY A 62 4.93 -3.62 -11.90
CA GLY A 62 6.30 -3.95 -12.31
C GLY A 62 6.42 -5.31 -13.03
N PRO A 63 7.64 -5.85 -13.21
CA PRO A 63 7.90 -7.12 -13.93
C PRO A 63 7.48 -8.37 -13.12
N THR A 64 6.43 -8.25 -12.33
CA THR A 64 6.02 -9.22 -11.32
C THR A 64 4.91 -10.13 -11.84
N ILE A 65 5.03 -11.42 -11.51
CA ILE A 65 3.96 -12.39 -11.70
C ILE A 65 2.94 -12.17 -10.59
N ASP A 66 1.66 -12.04 -10.93
CA ASP A 66 0.60 -11.98 -9.94
C ASP A 66 0.46 -13.36 -9.29
N THR A 67 0.92 -13.48 -8.04
CA THR A 67 0.78 -14.68 -7.22
C THR A 67 0.07 -14.35 -5.91
N GLU A 68 -0.64 -15.31 -5.32
CA GLU A 68 -1.41 -15.06 -4.08
C GLU A 68 -0.55 -14.44 -2.95
N ASN A 69 0.72 -14.83 -2.87
CA ASN A 69 1.70 -14.30 -1.91
C ASN A 69 2.23 -12.89 -2.22
N SER A 70 1.76 -12.26 -3.29
CA SER A 70 2.04 -10.86 -3.63
C SER A 70 0.84 -9.95 -3.41
N MET A 71 -0.36 -10.50 -3.29
CA MET A 71 -1.60 -9.72 -3.28
C MET A 71 -1.80 -8.93 -1.98
N ARG A 72 -1.50 -9.54 -0.83
CA ARG A 72 -1.57 -8.86 0.47
C ARG A 72 -0.53 -7.75 0.56
N ALA A 73 0.69 -8.04 0.12
CA ALA A 73 1.79 -7.09 0.15
C ALA A 73 1.53 -5.88 -0.77
N SER A 74 1.00 -6.11 -1.98
CA SER A 74 0.64 -5.02 -2.91
C SER A 74 -0.53 -4.18 -2.39
N LEU A 75 -1.54 -4.80 -1.77
CA LEU A 75 -2.66 -4.07 -1.15
C LEU A 75 -2.18 -3.09 -0.07
N VAL A 76 -1.37 -3.57 0.87
CA VAL A 76 -0.84 -2.73 1.96
C VAL A 76 0.06 -1.62 1.38
N HIS A 77 0.89 -1.94 0.38
CA HIS A 77 1.77 -0.95 -0.26
C HIS A 77 1.00 0.16 -0.97
N ASP A 78 -0.01 -0.17 -1.78
CA ASP A 78 -0.86 0.79 -2.48
C ASP A 78 -1.65 1.67 -1.51
N ALA A 79 -2.22 1.08 -0.44
CA ALA A 79 -2.93 1.81 0.60
C ALA A 79 -2.02 2.84 1.30
N LEU A 80 -0.80 2.44 1.69
CA LEU A 80 0.17 3.34 2.28
C LEU A 80 0.59 4.47 1.34
N TYR A 81 0.78 4.16 0.05
CA TYR A 81 1.09 5.16 -0.97
C TYR A 81 -0.05 6.15 -1.17
N GLN A 82 -1.29 5.68 -1.16
CA GLN A 82 -2.45 6.56 -1.22
C GLN A 82 -2.53 7.48 0.00
N LEU A 83 -2.28 6.97 1.20
CA LEU A 83 -2.21 7.80 2.41
C LEU A 83 -1.09 8.85 2.33
N MET A 84 0.03 8.54 1.66
CA MET A 84 1.08 9.53 1.38
C MET A 84 0.64 10.60 0.38
N ARG A 85 -0.11 10.21 -0.68
CA ARG A 85 -0.68 11.15 -1.66
C ARG A 85 -1.75 12.05 -1.06
N LEU A 86 -2.50 11.56 -0.07
CA LEU A 86 -3.48 12.33 0.70
C LEU A 86 -2.82 13.22 1.77
N GLY A 87 -1.51 13.08 2.01
CA GLY A 87 -0.80 13.86 3.03
C GLY A 87 -1.02 13.36 4.46
N VAL A 88 -1.67 12.21 4.64
CA VAL A 88 -1.88 11.55 5.95
C VAL A 88 -0.57 10.96 6.45
N LEU A 89 0.20 10.35 5.54
CA LEU A 89 1.54 9.86 5.82
C LEU A 89 2.59 10.80 5.20
N PRO A 90 3.68 11.10 5.91
CA PRO A 90 4.77 11.89 5.36
C PRO A 90 5.55 11.05 4.35
N GLN A 91 6.23 11.70 3.39
CA GLN A 91 7.06 11.02 2.40
C GLN A 91 8.21 10.20 3.02
N SER A 92 8.60 10.48 4.27
CA SER A 92 9.54 9.66 5.03
C SER A 92 9.04 8.23 5.27
N ALA A 93 7.71 8.03 5.31
CA ALA A 93 7.08 6.73 5.47
C ALA A 93 7.29 5.81 4.25
N LYS A 94 7.67 6.36 3.08
CA LYS A 94 7.93 5.58 1.85
C LYS A 94 8.91 4.43 2.10
N LYS A 95 10.02 4.71 2.79
CA LYS A 95 11.03 3.68 3.08
C LYS A 95 10.46 2.53 3.92
N HIS A 96 9.56 2.85 4.85
CA HIS A 96 8.90 1.85 5.67
C HIS A 96 7.87 1.05 4.87
N ALA A 97 7.06 1.72 4.03
CA ALA A 97 6.11 1.05 3.13
C ALA A 97 6.81 0.10 2.16
N ASP A 98 7.92 0.51 1.55
CA ASP A 98 8.71 -0.35 0.66
C ASP A 98 9.29 -1.55 1.44
N GLN A 99 9.76 -1.35 2.67
CA GLN A 99 10.27 -2.44 3.50
C GLN A 99 9.15 -3.43 3.89
N LEU A 100 7.97 -2.93 4.24
CA LEU A 100 6.79 -3.76 4.54
C LEU A 100 6.40 -4.61 3.33
N LEU A 101 6.46 -4.06 2.11
CA LEU A 101 6.23 -4.85 0.90
C LEU A 101 7.16 -6.07 0.87
N TYR A 102 8.46 -5.89 1.11
CA TYR A 102 9.43 -6.99 1.16
C TYR A 102 9.09 -8.00 2.28
N ASP A 103 8.84 -7.51 3.49
CA ASP A 103 8.59 -8.34 4.67
C ASP A 103 7.34 -9.19 4.49
N LEU A 104 6.23 -8.60 4.02
CA LEU A 104 4.96 -9.28 3.75
C LEU A 104 5.08 -10.31 2.64
N CYS A 105 5.84 -10.01 1.57
CA CYS A 105 6.10 -10.98 0.51
C CYS A 105 6.81 -12.22 1.06
N VAL A 106 7.86 -12.02 1.86
CA VAL A 106 8.63 -13.12 2.45
C VAL A 106 7.78 -13.91 3.44
N GLU A 107 6.97 -13.23 4.25
CA GLU A 107 6.02 -13.85 5.19
C GLU A 107 4.98 -14.71 4.46
N ASP A 108 4.45 -14.23 3.33
CA ASP A 108 3.49 -14.97 2.51
C ASP A 108 4.14 -16.09 1.67
N GLY A 109 5.43 -16.37 1.87
CA GLY A 109 6.14 -17.49 1.25
C GLY A 109 6.75 -17.17 -0.11
N MET A 110 6.87 -15.90 -0.48
CA MET A 110 7.68 -15.50 -1.63
C MET A 110 9.17 -15.75 -1.35
N SER A 111 9.89 -16.27 -2.34
CA SER A 111 11.35 -16.36 -2.25
C SER A 111 11.97 -14.97 -2.01
N LYS A 112 12.89 -14.89 -1.04
CA LYS A 112 13.62 -13.66 -0.68
C LYS A 112 14.28 -12.99 -1.89
N PHE A 113 14.73 -13.77 -2.88
CA PHE A 113 15.30 -13.25 -4.11
C PHE A 113 14.26 -12.48 -4.91
N ARG A 114 13.08 -13.08 -5.14
CA ARG A 114 11.97 -12.44 -5.86
C ARG A 114 11.44 -11.22 -5.11
N ALA A 115 11.27 -11.31 -3.79
CA ALA A 115 10.87 -10.19 -2.95
C ALA A 115 11.88 -9.03 -3.04
N TYR A 116 13.17 -9.33 -3.08
CA TYR A 116 14.23 -8.32 -3.21
C TYR A 116 14.19 -7.58 -4.56
N TYR A 117 13.96 -8.30 -5.67
CA TYR A 117 13.76 -7.66 -6.98
C TYR A 117 12.54 -6.73 -6.97
N TRP A 118 11.47 -7.14 -6.30
CA TRP A 118 10.28 -6.33 -6.21
C TRP A 118 10.52 -5.05 -5.40
N TRP A 119 11.17 -5.19 -4.24
CA TRP A 119 11.63 -4.07 -3.42
C TRP A 119 12.53 -3.10 -4.20
N LEU A 120 13.49 -3.61 -4.98
CA LEU A 120 14.33 -2.77 -5.83
C LEU A 120 13.49 -1.99 -6.85
N GLY A 121 12.50 -2.65 -7.49
CA GLY A 121 11.59 -2.01 -8.43
C GLY A 121 10.87 -0.79 -7.84
N VAL A 122 10.21 -0.96 -6.69
CA VAL A 122 9.48 0.14 -6.03
C VAL A 122 10.43 1.19 -5.44
N LYS A 123 11.63 0.80 -5.01
CA LYS A 123 12.63 1.73 -4.50
C LYS A 123 13.09 2.72 -5.58
N TYR A 124 13.34 2.25 -6.80
CA TYR A 124 13.83 3.11 -7.90
C TYR A 124 12.71 3.79 -8.68
N PHE A 125 11.55 3.16 -8.85
CA PHE A 125 10.46 3.68 -9.70
C PHE A 125 9.25 4.22 -8.92
N GLY A 126 9.09 3.86 -7.64
CA GLY A 126 7.91 4.23 -6.83
C GLY A 126 7.90 5.69 -6.33
N ILE A 127 8.94 6.48 -6.60
CA ILE A 127 8.96 7.91 -6.21
C ILE A 127 7.89 8.71 -6.96
N TRP A 128 7.58 8.34 -8.21
CA TRP A 128 6.54 9.01 -9.00
C TRP A 128 5.13 8.68 -8.49
N ALA A 129 4.89 7.44 -8.06
CA ALA A 129 3.59 6.98 -7.59
C ALA A 129 3.21 7.51 -6.18
N SER A 130 4.18 7.97 -5.39
CA SER A 130 3.97 8.47 -4.02
C SER A 130 3.85 9.99 -3.93
N ARG A 131 4.15 10.74 -5.00
CA ARG A 131 4.06 12.20 -5.00
C ARG A 131 2.60 12.66 -4.96
N CYS A 132 2.32 13.69 -4.15
CA CYS A 132 1.11 14.50 -4.32
C CYS A 132 1.13 15.11 -5.73
N GLU A 133 0.09 14.86 -6.52
CA GLU A 133 -0.25 15.78 -7.60
C GLU A 133 -0.75 17.06 -6.95
N VAL A 134 0.11 18.07 -6.85
CA VAL A 134 -0.38 19.44 -6.68
C VAL A 134 -1.09 19.75 -7.99
N LYS A 135 -2.42 19.80 -7.99
CA LYS A 135 -3.16 20.46 -9.06
C LYS A 135 -2.83 21.93 -8.92
N ASP A 136 -1.86 22.40 -9.70
CA ASP A 136 -1.69 23.82 -9.95
C ASP A 136 -2.99 24.30 -10.66
N GLU A 137 -3.77 25.11 -9.95
CA GLU A 137 -4.90 25.88 -10.51
C GLU A 137 -4.42 26.99 -11.46
#